data_AF-A0AAD3NMV6-F1
#
_entry.id   AF-A0AAD3NMV6-F1
#
_cell.length_a   1.000
_cell.length_b   1.000
_cell.length_c   1.000
_cell.angle_alpha   90.00
_cell.angle_beta   90.00
_cell.angle_gamma   90.00
#
_symmetry.space_group_name_H-M   'P 1'
#
loop_
_entity.id
_entity.type
_entity.pdbx_description
1 polymer ?
#
loop_
_entity_poly.entity_id
_entity_poly.type
_entity_poly.pdbx_seq_one_letter_code
_entity_poly.pdbx_strand_id
1 'polypeptide(L)'
;VRGSSGQAREALRRHFSELQTAATRLLTERLTTLLAEVDAIEAESVKPLDDCQSLIEHGVGQADELLREGEAALRCGLGEKEDKLGSFTKKAMHIQLDSLPEVPALVDVPCVSAQLDDSLLGLLRDRVSRHGSVSSHPPVQIEELQERPGGILVRWCKVDEDFAAADYRLQHRRSGSGGSQYEDSYIGRDCEFLVLHLDPHTDYLFRVCARGEGRTEWSPWSIPQTGYTTLAPHEWCPGTEGYILSSRRNIALRNDSSQSRCPVLYSNAPTYF
;
A
#
# COMPACT_ATOMS: atom_id res chain seq x y z
N VAL A 1 -3.04 12.11 30.09
CA VAL A 1 -3.24 13.20 29.10
C VAL A 1 -1.95 13.87 28.65
N ARG A 2 -1.12 14.47 29.53
CA ARG A 2 0.11 15.16 29.09
C ARG A 2 1.08 14.25 28.33
N GLY A 3 1.37 13.05 28.85
CA GLY A 3 2.22 12.06 28.18
C GLY A 3 1.65 11.55 26.84
N SER A 4 0.38 11.12 26.83
CA SER A 4 -0.29 10.64 25.60
C SER A 4 -0.39 11.71 24.52
N SER A 5 -0.64 12.97 24.91
CA SER A 5 -0.66 14.10 23.97
C SER A 5 0.72 14.43 23.39
N GLY A 6 1.81 14.17 24.14
CA GLY A 6 3.17 14.33 23.64
C GLY A 6 3.49 13.31 22.56
N GLN A 7 3.21 12.03 22.84
CA GLN A 7 3.40 10.93 21.88
C GLN A 7 2.57 11.13 20.61
N ALA A 8 1.30 11.53 20.75
CA ALA A 8 0.44 11.80 19.59
C ALA A 8 0.99 12.92 18.71
N ARG A 9 1.47 14.03 19.32
CA ARG A 9 2.11 15.12 18.56
C ARG A 9 3.38 14.67 17.85
N GLU A 10 4.20 13.86 18.50
CA GLU A 10 5.43 13.34 17.89
C GLU A 10 5.11 12.38 16.73
N ALA A 11 4.15 11.48 16.91
CA ALA A 11 3.70 10.57 15.86
C ALA A 11 3.15 11.33 14.64
N LEU A 12 2.30 12.35 14.86
CA LEU A 12 1.80 13.21 13.78
C LEU A 12 2.93 13.93 13.05
N ARG A 13 3.87 14.54 13.78
CA ARG A 13 5.02 15.24 13.17
C ARG A 13 5.88 14.29 12.34
N ARG A 14 6.18 13.10 12.88
CA ARG A 14 6.94 12.06 12.19
C ARG A 14 6.22 11.63 10.90
N HIS A 15 4.94 11.28 11.01
CA HIS A 15 4.12 10.84 9.88
C HIS A 15 4.07 11.86 8.74
N PHE A 16 3.76 13.13 9.05
CA PHE A 16 3.69 14.17 8.02
C PHE A 16 5.06 14.53 7.45
N SER A 17 6.14 14.42 8.23
CA SER A 17 7.51 14.58 7.75
C SER A 17 7.91 13.48 6.75
N GLU A 18 7.58 12.22 7.06
CA GLU A 18 7.80 11.08 6.17
C GLU A 18 6.97 11.21 4.88
N LEU A 19 5.68 11.57 5.00
CA LEU A 19 4.80 11.78 3.86
C LEU A 19 5.29 12.92 2.95
N GLN A 20 5.71 14.04 3.53
CA GLN A 20 6.27 15.16 2.76
C GLN A 20 7.54 14.75 2.02
N THR A 21 8.42 13.99 2.67
CA THR A 21 9.66 13.48 2.07
C THR A 21 9.35 12.55 0.89
N ALA A 22 8.42 11.62 1.08
CA ALA A 22 8.00 10.70 0.02
C ALA A 22 7.35 11.43 -1.16
N ALA A 23 6.43 12.37 -0.89
CA ALA A 23 5.77 13.16 -1.93
C ALA A 23 6.77 14.01 -2.72
N THR A 24 7.72 14.66 -2.04
CA THR A 24 8.78 15.45 -2.67
C THR A 24 9.63 14.56 -3.58
N ARG A 25 10.04 13.38 -3.10
CA ARG A 25 10.81 12.43 -3.89
C ARG A 25 10.07 12.02 -5.18
N LEU A 26 8.79 11.63 -5.07
CA LEU A 26 7.99 11.21 -6.23
C LEU A 26 7.83 12.34 -7.26
N LEU A 27 7.62 13.59 -6.81
CA LEU A 27 7.53 14.75 -7.69
C LEU A 27 8.85 15.04 -8.39
N THR A 28 9.97 14.98 -7.65
CA THR A 28 11.31 15.15 -8.22
C THR A 28 11.63 14.05 -9.23
N GLU A 29 11.33 12.78 -8.92
CA GLU A 29 11.52 11.66 -9.85
C GLU A 29 10.73 11.89 -11.14
N ARG A 30 9.45 12.29 -11.05
CA ARG A 30 8.63 12.57 -12.23
C ARG A 30 9.16 13.74 -13.06
N LEU A 31 9.61 14.80 -12.41
CA LEU A 31 10.22 15.95 -13.09
C LEU A 31 11.49 15.51 -13.85
N THR A 32 12.37 14.74 -13.20
CA THR A 32 13.59 14.21 -13.84
C THR A 32 13.26 13.37 -15.06
N THR A 33 12.23 12.51 -15.00
CA THR A 33 11.78 11.74 -16.17
C THR A 33 11.32 12.64 -17.31
N LEU A 34 10.49 13.64 -17.03
CA LEU A 34 9.99 14.56 -18.06
C LEU A 34 11.11 15.40 -18.69
N LEU A 35 12.08 15.83 -17.90
CA LEU A 35 13.25 16.55 -18.41
C LEU A 35 14.10 15.64 -19.31
N ALA A 36 14.31 14.37 -18.92
CA ALA A 36 15.02 13.42 -19.76
C ALA A 36 14.28 13.12 -21.08
N GLU A 37 12.95 13.12 -21.09
CA GLU A 37 12.14 13.02 -22.31
C GLU A 37 12.36 14.25 -23.23
N VAL A 38 12.40 15.46 -22.64
CA VAL A 38 12.72 16.70 -23.39
C VAL A 38 14.12 16.63 -24.00
N ASP A 39 15.13 16.28 -23.20
CA ASP A 39 16.53 16.17 -23.64
C ASP A 39 16.67 15.14 -24.77
N ALA A 40 15.94 14.03 -24.69
CA ALA A 40 15.94 13.00 -25.73
C ALA A 40 15.35 13.50 -27.04
N ILE A 41 14.22 14.22 -27.00
CA ILE A 41 13.60 14.80 -28.19
C ILE A 41 14.52 15.88 -28.79
N GLU A 42 15.13 16.72 -27.95
CA GLU A 42 16.09 17.73 -28.39
C GLU A 42 17.26 17.08 -29.13
N ALA A 43 17.90 16.06 -28.52
CA ALA A 43 19.01 15.34 -29.13
C ALA A 43 18.65 14.66 -30.47
N GLU A 44 17.45 14.08 -30.57
CA GLU A 44 16.96 13.47 -31.81
C GLU A 44 16.64 14.53 -32.89
N SER A 45 16.10 15.68 -32.47
CA SER A 45 15.72 16.77 -33.38
C SER A 45 16.87 17.55 -33.98
N VAL A 46 18.01 17.62 -33.28
CA VAL A 46 19.21 18.35 -33.74
C VAL A 46 19.97 17.53 -34.79
N LYS A 47 19.95 16.21 -34.70
CA LYS A 47 20.75 15.33 -35.57
C LYS A 47 20.54 15.58 -37.09
N PRO A 48 19.32 15.72 -37.62
CA PRO A 48 19.14 16.03 -39.05
C PRO A 48 19.74 17.39 -39.45
N LEU A 49 19.79 18.36 -38.53
CA LEU A 49 20.40 19.66 -38.78
C LEU A 49 21.93 19.53 -38.85
N ASP A 50 22.54 18.74 -37.97
CA ASP A 50 23.97 18.43 -38.00
C ASP A 50 24.37 17.71 -39.30
N ASP A 51 23.54 16.76 -39.75
CA ASP A 51 23.74 16.04 -41.02
C ASP A 51 23.64 17.02 -42.22
N CYS A 52 22.65 17.92 -42.21
CA CYS A 52 22.50 18.95 -43.25
C CYS A 52 23.68 19.93 -43.27
N GLN A 53 24.14 20.38 -42.10
CA GLN A 53 25.31 21.25 -41.97
C GLN A 53 26.55 20.55 -42.55
N SER A 54 26.77 19.29 -42.20
CA SER A 54 27.90 18.49 -42.70
C SER A 54 27.89 18.35 -44.22
N LEU A 55 26.71 18.14 -44.82
CA LEU A 55 26.54 18.07 -46.28
C LEU A 55 26.88 19.40 -46.96
N ILE A 56 26.43 20.52 -46.39
CA ILE A 56 26.70 21.86 -46.92
C ILE A 56 28.20 22.18 -46.80
N GLU A 57 28.82 21.94 -45.65
CA GLU A 57 30.25 22.17 -45.43
C GLU A 57 31.11 21.35 -46.38
N HIS A 58 30.77 20.08 -46.61
CA HIS A 58 31.45 19.23 -47.59
C HIS A 58 31.28 19.76 -49.02
N GLY A 59 30.07 20.16 -49.42
CA GLY A 59 29.82 20.74 -50.73
C GLY A 59 30.60 22.04 -50.97
N VAL A 60 30.67 22.92 -49.97
CA VAL A 60 31.47 24.14 -50.00
C VAL A 60 32.96 23.82 -50.12
N GLY A 61 33.46 22.82 -49.38
CA GLY A 61 34.85 22.37 -49.49
C GLY A 61 35.20 21.83 -50.89
N GLN A 62 34.32 21.02 -51.48
CA GLN A 62 34.50 20.53 -52.86
C GLN A 62 34.48 21.67 -53.89
N ALA A 63 33.62 22.68 -53.70
CA ALA A 63 33.58 23.86 -54.55
C ALA A 63 34.90 24.65 -54.48
N ASP A 64 35.43 24.86 -53.27
CA ASP A 64 36.68 25.58 -53.04
C ASP A 64 37.89 24.86 -53.66
N GLU A 65 37.96 23.53 -53.51
CA GLU A 65 39.00 22.72 -54.16
C GLU A 65 38.96 22.84 -55.69
N LEU A 66 37.75 22.76 -56.27
CA LEU A 66 37.55 22.87 -57.71
C LEU A 66 37.93 24.27 -58.22
N LEU A 67 37.56 25.32 -57.49
CA LEU A 67 37.97 26.70 -57.79
C LEU A 67 39.49 26.84 -57.79
N ARG A 68 40.16 26.32 -56.76
CA ARG A 68 41.62 26.38 -56.66
C ARG A 68 42.32 25.64 -57.81
N GLU A 69 41.79 24.51 -58.24
CA GLU A 69 42.31 23.77 -59.40
C GLU A 69 42.07 24.51 -60.72
N GLY A 70 40.90 25.11 -60.89
CA GLY A 70 40.60 25.96 -62.04
C GLY A 70 41.56 27.15 -62.13
N GLU A 71 41.78 27.84 -61.01
CA GLU A 71 42.75 28.94 -60.93
C GLU A 71 44.19 28.47 -61.23
N ALA A 72 44.58 27.29 -60.75
CA ALA A 72 45.90 26.73 -61.04
C ALA A 72 46.05 26.41 -62.54
N ALA A 73 45.03 25.84 -63.18
CA ALA A 73 45.03 25.54 -64.62
C ALA A 73 45.15 26.81 -65.47
N LEU A 74 44.54 27.93 -65.04
CA LEU A 74 44.65 29.23 -65.71
C LEU A 74 46.06 29.85 -65.62
N ARG A 75 46.81 29.54 -64.56
CA ARG A 75 48.15 30.09 -64.29
C ARG A 75 49.31 29.30 -64.94
N CYS A 76 49.04 28.16 -65.58
CA CYS A 76 50.10 27.27 -66.13
C CYS A 76 50.52 27.62 -67.58
N GLY A 77 51.77 27.30 -67.94
CA GLY A 77 52.33 27.50 -69.28
C GLY A 77 51.76 26.54 -70.35
N LEU A 78 51.93 26.88 -71.63
CA LEU A 78 51.28 26.23 -72.78
C LEU A 78 51.43 24.69 -72.85
N GLY A 79 52.48 24.10 -72.26
CA GLY A 79 52.72 22.65 -72.29
C GLY A 79 52.02 21.82 -71.19
N GLU A 80 51.64 22.42 -70.06
CA GLU A 80 50.97 21.71 -68.94
C GLU A 80 49.47 22.06 -68.82
N LYS A 81 49.01 23.00 -69.66
CA LYS A 81 47.67 23.57 -69.60
C LYS A 81 46.58 22.56 -69.98
N GLU A 82 46.87 21.70 -70.96
CA GLU A 82 45.91 20.73 -71.49
C GLU A 82 45.61 19.63 -70.45
N ASP A 83 46.63 19.10 -69.78
CA ASP A 83 46.48 18.08 -68.73
C ASP A 83 45.74 18.60 -67.49
N LYS A 84 46.08 19.81 -67.02
CA LYS A 84 45.43 20.43 -65.85
C LYS A 84 43.98 20.82 -66.14
N LEU A 85 43.69 21.30 -67.34
CA LEU A 85 42.32 21.60 -67.78
C LEU A 85 41.49 20.32 -67.98
N GLY A 86 42.10 19.24 -68.48
CA GLY A 86 41.47 17.92 -68.55
C GLY A 86 41.12 17.35 -67.17
N SER A 87 42.04 17.46 -66.20
CA SER A 87 41.79 17.07 -64.81
C SER A 87 40.66 17.87 -64.17
N PHE A 88 40.68 19.20 -64.33
CA PHE A 88 39.62 20.09 -63.85
C PHE A 88 38.25 19.71 -64.44
N THR A 89 38.18 19.55 -65.77
CA THR A 89 36.93 19.21 -66.48
C THR A 89 36.40 17.86 -66.01
N LYS A 90 37.29 16.88 -65.81
CA LYS A 90 36.91 15.56 -65.30
C LYS A 90 36.35 15.64 -63.88
N LYS A 91 36.96 16.42 -62.99
CA LYS A 91 36.48 16.61 -61.61
C LYS A 91 35.16 17.41 -61.58
N ALA A 92 35.05 18.48 -62.35
CA ALA A 92 33.84 19.28 -62.45
C ALA A 92 32.63 18.45 -62.91
N MET A 93 32.82 17.50 -63.83
CA MET A 93 31.75 16.61 -64.32
C MET A 93 31.27 15.59 -63.26
N HIS A 94 32.05 15.36 -62.21
CA HIS A 94 31.73 14.39 -61.17
C HIS A 94 31.26 15.01 -59.85
N ILE A 95 31.42 16.33 -59.65
CA ILE A 95 30.97 17.03 -58.45
C ILE A 95 29.56 17.58 -58.68
N GLN A 96 28.61 17.20 -57.83
CA GLN A 96 27.24 17.72 -57.86
C GLN A 96 27.09 18.92 -56.91
N LEU A 97 27.48 20.11 -57.37
CA LEU A 97 27.42 21.36 -56.60
C LEU A 97 25.99 21.92 -56.43
N ASP A 98 25.03 21.44 -57.22
CA ASP A 98 23.68 22.02 -57.28
C ASP A 98 22.67 21.37 -56.31
N SER A 99 23.12 20.42 -55.49
CA SER A 99 22.24 19.64 -54.60
C SER A 99 22.29 20.19 -53.17
N LEU A 100 21.29 20.98 -52.79
CA LEU A 100 21.05 21.35 -51.39
C LEU A 100 20.07 20.36 -50.74
N PRO A 101 20.17 20.15 -49.41
CA PRO A 101 19.15 19.40 -48.69
C PRO A 101 17.78 20.05 -48.83
N GLU A 102 16.74 19.24 -48.98
CA GLU A 102 15.36 19.71 -49.09
C GLU A 102 14.92 20.38 -47.78
N VAL A 103 14.19 21.50 -47.89
CA VAL A 103 13.65 22.18 -46.72
C VAL A 103 12.44 21.37 -46.21
N PRO A 104 12.45 20.89 -44.95
CA PRO A 104 11.33 20.16 -44.39
C PRO A 104 10.04 20.99 -44.39
N ALA A 105 8.88 20.34 -44.48
CA ALA A 105 7.63 21.06 -44.26
C ALA A 105 7.53 21.49 -42.79
N LEU A 106 6.79 22.57 -42.49
CA LEU A 106 6.65 23.08 -41.12
C LEU A 106 6.06 22.06 -40.13
N VAL A 107 5.28 21.10 -40.63
CA VAL A 107 4.73 19.99 -39.83
C VAL A 107 5.81 19.01 -39.37
N ASP A 108 6.91 18.92 -40.11
CA ASP A 108 8.04 18.04 -39.82
C ASP A 108 9.08 18.73 -38.92
N VAL A 109 8.89 20.02 -38.61
CA VAL A 109 9.74 20.75 -37.67
C VAL A 109 9.33 20.36 -36.25
N PRO A 110 10.21 19.70 -35.49
CA PRO A 110 9.90 19.26 -34.14
C PRO A 110 9.61 20.46 -33.22
N CYS A 111 8.58 20.32 -32.40
CA CYS A 111 8.20 21.31 -31.39
C CYS A 111 8.01 20.62 -30.05
N VAL A 112 8.82 20.98 -29.05
CA VAL A 112 8.71 20.46 -27.69
C VAL A 112 7.84 21.40 -26.87
N SER A 113 6.79 20.86 -26.25
CA SER A 113 5.95 21.62 -25.32
C SER A 113 5.56 20.76 -24.12
N ALA A 114 5.56 21.35 -22.94
CA ALA A 114 5.08 20.71 -21.72
C ALA A 114 3.61 21.11 -21.48
N GLN A 115 2.73 20.11 -21.36
CA GLN A 115 1.34 20.31 -21.01
C GLN A 115 1.15 19.87 -19.55
N LEU A 116 0.76 20.80 -18.68
CA LEU A 116 0.57 20.57 -17.25
C LEU A 116 -0.87 20.88 -16.87
N ASP A 117 -1.48 20.03 -16.05
CA ASP A 117 -2.85 20.19 -15.55
C ASP A 117 -2.84 20.40 -14.02
N ASP A 118 -3.57 21.43 -13.57
CA ASP A 118 -3.67 21.81 -12.15
C ASP A 118 -4.63 20.91 -11.35
N SER A 119 -5.38 20.02 -12.01
CA SER A 119 -6.32 19.10 -11.34
C SER A 119 -5.65 18.25 -10.25
N LEU A 120 -4.38 17.88 -10.44
CA LEU A 120 -3.59 17.12 -9.47
C LEU A 120 -3.42 17.88 -8.15
N LEU A 121 -3.17 19.19 -8.19
CA LEU A 121 -3.02 20.01 -6.98
C LEU A 121 -4.34 20.08 -6.20
N GLY A 122 -5.48 20.15 -6.91
CA GLY A 122 -6.81 20.08 -6.29
C GLY A 122 -7.02 18.76 -5.56
N LEU A 123 -6.77 17.64 -6.24
CA LEU A 123 -6.88 16.29 -5.65
C LEU A 123 -5.96 16.11 -4.44
N LEU A 124 -4.71 16.55 -4.53
CA LEU A 124 -3.75 16.48 -3.43
C LEU A 124 -4.23 17.30 -2.23
N ARG A 125 -4.71 18.53 -2.45
CA ARG A 125 -5.25 19.38 -1.39
C ARG A 125 -6.41 18.69 -0.66
N ASP A 126 -7.36 18.14 -1.40
CA ASP A 126 -8.55 17.49 -0.84
C ASP A 126 -8.24 16.18 -0.11
N ARG A 127 -7.17 15.49 -0.51
CA ARG A 127 -6.70 14.28 0.17
C ARG A 127 -5.93 14.63 1.44
N VAL A 128 -5.01 15.60 1.36
CA VAL A 128 -4.21 16.04 2.51
C VAL A 128 -5.07 16.67 3.59
N SER A 129 -6.10 17.47 3.23
CA SER A 129 -6.98 18.12 4.20
C SER A 129 -7.80 17.14 5.05
N ARG A 130 -8.06 15.93 4.52
CA ARG A 130 -8.80 14.85 5.20
C ARG A 130 -7.87 13.76 5.76
N HIS A 131 -6.56 13.92 5.64
CA HIS A 131 -5.61 12.90 6.06
C HIS A 131 -5.37 12.92 7.56
N GLY A 132 -5.71 11.82 8.22
CA GLY A 132 -5.57 11.64 9.66
C GLY A 132 -6.72 12.26 10.46
N SER A 133 -6.85 11.81 11.71
CA SER A 133 -7.81 12.37 12.67
C SER A 133 -7.28 12.19 14.08
N VAL A 134 -7.66 13.10 14.98
CA VAL A 134 -7.34 12.98 16.41
C VAL A 134 -8.64 12.78 17.16
N SER A 135 -8.75 11.68 17.90
CA SER A 135 -9.87 11.43 18.80
C SER A 135 -9.42 11.51 20.26
N SER A 136 -10.31 12.00 21.12
CA SER A 136 -10.10 12.05 22.58
C SER A 136 -10.46 10.73 23.26
N HIS A 137 -11.28 9.91 22.60
CA HIS A 137 -11.76 8.63 23.09
C HIS A 137 -11.78 7.59 21.96
N PRO A 138 -11.74 6.28 22.28
CA PRO A 138 -11.99 5.21 21.31
C PRO A 138 -13.42 5.33 20.76
N PRO A 139 -13.66 5.12 19.45
CA PRO A 139 -14.98 5.28 18.83
C PRO A 139 -15.96 4.17 19.23
N VAL A 140 -15.49 3.10 19.88
CA VAL A 140 -16.28 1.96 20.33
C VAL A 140 -15.92 1.55 21.75
N GLN A 141 -16.91 1.03 22.48
CA GLN A 141 -16.72 0.48 23.83
C GLN A 141 -17.48 -0.83 23.98
N ILE A 142 -16.98 -1.70 24.85
CA ILE A 142 -17.73 -2.88 25.29
C ILE A 142 -18.88 -2.39 26.16
N GLU A 143 -20.10 -2.76 25.78
CA GLU A 143 -21.35 -2.37 26.43
C GLU A 143 -21.79 -3.43 27.43
N GLU A 144 -21.70 -4.70 27.06
CA GLU A 144 -22.17 -5.83 27.86
C GLU A 144 -21.21 -7.02 27.77
N LEU A 145 -21.00 -7.68 28.90
CA LEU A 145 -20.37 -9.00 28.99
C LEU A 145 -21.35 -9.97 29.63
N GLN A 146 -21.83 -10.94 28.86
CA GLN A 146 -22.68 -12.01 29.37
C GLN A 146 -21.86 -13.29 29.53
N GLU A 147 -21.52 -13.57 30.79
CA GLU A 147 -20.76 -14.74 31.21
C GLU A 147 -21.57 -16.03 31.05
N ARG A 148 -20.94 -17.09 30.53
CA ARG A 148 -21.55 -18.42 30.34
C ARG A 148 -20.59 -19.53 30.78
N PRO A 149 -21.09 -20.77 30.98
CA PRO A 149 -20.27 -21.88 31.46
C PRO A 149 -19.05 -22.26 30.61
N GLY A 150 -19.07 -21.99 29.30
CA GLY A 150 -17.96 -22.31 28.39
C GLY A 150 -17.55 -21.17 27.47
N GLY A 151 -17.96 -19.94 27.80
CA GLY A 151 -17.71 -18.80 26.95
C GLY A 151 -18.29 -17.50 27.51
N ILE A 152 -18.03 -16.41 26.81
CA ILE A 152 -18.49 -15.07 27.19
C ILE A 152 -19.01 -14.39 25.92
N LEU A 153 -20.27 -13.96 25.94
CA LEU A 153 -20.81 -13.11 24.87
C LEU A 153 -20.39 -11.67 25.16
N VAL A 154 -19.64 -11.10 24.23
CA VAL A 154 -19.18 -9.71 24.31
C VAL A 154 -20.01 -8.88 23.35
N ARG A 155 -20.61 -7.80 23.83
CA ARG A 155 -21.33 -6.81 23.02
C ARG A 155 -20.64 -5.47 23.10
N TRP A 156 -20.62 -4.75 21.99
CA TRP A 156 -20.03 -3.42 21.92
C TRP A 156 -20.91 -2.46 21.14
N CYS A 157 -20.79 -1.18 21.49
CA CYS A 157 -21.50 -0.11 20.82
C CYS A 157 -20.52 0.97 20.35
N LYS A 158 -20.96 1.71 19.34
CA LYS A 158 -20.31 2.94 18.91
C LYS A 158 -20.62 4.03 19.94
N VAL A 159 -19.60 4.77 20.36
CA VAL A 159 -19.73 5.91 21.28
C VAL A 159 -19.50 7.26 20.60
N ASP A 160 -18.95 7.24 19.39
CA ASP A 160 -18.76 8.41 18.54
C ASP A 160 -19.73 8.33 17.35
N GLU A 161 -20.81 9.11 17.38
CA GLU A 161 -21.85 9.02 16.36
C GLU A 161 -21.36 9.39 14.95
N ASP A 162 -20.35 10.25 14.86
CA ASP A 162 -19.79 10.70 13.59
C ASP A 162 -18.83 9.66 12.98
N PHE A 163 -18.47 8.62 13.73
CA PHE A 163 -17.58 7.57 13.26
C PHE A 163 -18.32 6.51 12.43
N ALA A 164 -18.13 6.53 11.11
CA ALA A 164 -18.65 5.49 10.22
C ALA A 164 -17.78 4.21 10.31
N ALA A 165 -18.13 3.29 11.23
CA ALA A 165 -17.44 2.02 11.40
C ALA A 165 -17.76 1.04 10.25
N ALA A 166 -16.72 0.54 9.59
CA ALA A 166 -16.80 -0.48 8.55
C ALA A 166 -16.64 -1.90 9.11
N ASP A 167 -15.68 -2.09 10.03
CA ASP A 167 -15.40 -3.36 10.68
C ASP A 167 -15.00 -3.15 12.14
N TYR A 168 -15.20 -4.16 12.97
CA TYR A 168 -14.79 -4.26 14.36
C TYR A 168 -13.77 -5.38 14.53
N ARG A 169 -12.91 -5.24 15.53
CA ARG A 169 -11.94 -6.27 15.93
C ARG A 169 -12.00 -6.47 17.43
N LEU A 170 -12.40 -7.66 17.85
CA LEU A 170 -12.44 -8.07 19.25
C LEU A 170 -11.19 -8.90 19.57
N GLN A 171 -10.56 -8.57 20.70
CA GLN A 171 -9.47 -9.34 21.26
C GLN A 171 -9.74 -9.72 22.71
N HIS A 172 -9.13 -10.83 23.13
CA HIS A 172 -9.13 -11.25 24.53
C HIS A 172 -7.75 -11.75 24.97
N ARG A 173 -7.53 -11.81 26.28
CA ARG A 173 -6.39 -12.50 26.91
C ARG A 173 -6.75 -12.95 28.31
N ARG A 174 -6.05 -13.96 28.82
CA ARG A 174 -6.15 -14.38 30.23
C ARG A 174 -5.60 -13.30 31.17
N SER A 175 -6.32 -13.04 32.26
CA SER A 175 -5.91 -12.13 33.33
C SER A 175 -5.00 -12.88 34.32
N GLY A 176 -3.75 -12.43 34.51
CA GLY A 176 -2.79 -13.06 35.44
C GLY A 176 -1.35 -12.62 35.24
N SER A 177 -0.47 -12.95 36.20
CA SER A 177 0.95 -12.53 36.26
C SER A 177 1.86 -13.15 35.19
N GLY A 178 1.35 -14.12 34.42
CA GLY A 178 1.97 -14.64 33.19
C GLY A 178 1.16 -14.34 31.93
N GLY A 179 0.33 -13.29 31.95
CA GLY A 179 -0.70 -13.02 30.94
C GLY A 179 -0.20 -13.12 29.49
N SER A 180 -0.87 -13.96 28.70
CA SER A 180 -0.67 -14.07 27.25
C SER A 180 -0.86 -12.72 26.55
N GLN A 181 -0.30 -12.61 25.35
CA GLN A 181 -0.61 -11.50 24.46
C GLN A 181 -2.12 -11.51 24.12
N TYR A 182 -2.66 -10.37 23.70
CA TYR A 182 -4.03 -10.32 23.20
C TYR A 182 -4.13 -11.10 21.89
N GLU A 183 -5.16 -11.95 21.80
CA GLU A 183 -5.45 -12.78 20.65
C GLU A 183 -6.77 -12.34 20.01
N ASP A 184 -6.85 -12.40 18.68
CA ASP A 184 -8.04 -12.05 17.93
C ASP A 184 -9.13 -13.11 18.10
N SER A 185 -10.28 -12.68 18.60
CA SER A 185 -11.47 -13.53 18.68
C SER A 185 -12.38 -13.34 17.48
N TYR A 186 -12.47 -12.11 16.97
CA TYR A 186 -13.40 -11.74 15.90
C TYR A 186 -12.91 -10.54 15.11
N ILE A 187 -13.12 -10.58 13.79
CA ILE A 187 -12.98 -9.44 12.87
C ILE A 187 -14.17 -9.48 11.91
N GLY A 188 -14.99 -8.43 11.92
CA GLY A 188 -16.18 -8.35 11.07
C GLY A 188 -17.11 -7.20 11.44
N ARG A 189 -18.34 -7.21 10.94
CA ARG A 189 -19.27 -6.07 11.04
C ARG A 189 -20.25 -6.14 12.21
N ASP A 190 -20.35 -7.29 12.85
CA ASP A 190 -21.28 -7.51 13.94
C ASP A 190 -20.84 -6.73 15.18
N CYS A 191 -21.81 -6.40 16.03
CA CYS A 191 -21.60 -5.67 17.28
C CYS A 191 -21.58 -6.60 18.50
N GLU A 192 -21.59 -7.92 18.27
CA GLU A 192 -21.50 -8.92 19.31
C GLU A 192 -20.78 -10.18 18.82
N PHE A 193 -20.09 -10.87 19.74
CA PHE A 193 -19.46 -12.13 19.43
C PHE A 193 -19.36 -13.02 20.68
N LEU A 194 -19.69 -14.31 20.53
CA LEU A 194 -19.58 -15.31 21.58
C LEU A 194 -18.20 -15.96 21.55
N VAL A 195 -17.35 -15.59 22.50
CA VAL A 195 -16.03 -16.19 22.66
C VAL A 195 -16.17 -17.51 23.40
N LEU A 196 -15.83 -18.62 22.74
CA LEU A 196 -15.91 -19.98 23.26
C LEU A 196 -14.52 -20.53 23.61
N HIS A 197 -14.48 -21.73 24.21
CA HIS A 197 -13.26 -22.46 24.54
C HIS A 197 -12.33 -21.71 25.51
N LEU A 198 -12.93 -20.90 26.38
CA LEU A 198 -12.24 -20.25 27.48
C LEU A 198 -12.09 -21.23 28.65
N ASP A 199 -10.97 -21.14 29.36
CA ASP A 199 -10.74 -21.93 30.57
C ASP A 199 -11.84 -21.59 31.59
N PRO A 200 -12.51 -22.59 32.17
CA PRO A 200 -13.44 -22.38 33.27
C PRO A 200 -12.79 -21.67 34.46
N HIS A 201 -13.59 -20.90 35.20
CA HIS A 201 -13.18 -20.22 36.42
C HIS A 201 -11.95 -19.32 36.26
N THR A 202 -11.78 -18.73 35.08
CA THR A 202 -10.63 -17.91 34.74
C THR A 202 -11.08 -16.53 34.29
N ASP A 203 -10.41 -15.50 34.78
CA ASP A 203 -10.62 -14.12 34.36
C ASP A 203 -9.98 -13.87 32.99
N TYR A 204 -10.72 -13.20 32.11
CA TYR A 204 -10.26 -12.76 30.80
C TYR A 204 -10.48 -11.26 30.64
N LEU A 205 -9.54 -10.59 29.98
CA LEU A 205 -9.65 -9.19 29.58
C LEU A 205 -10.03 -9.12 28.11
N PHE A 206 -11.07 -8.38 27.80
CA PHE A 206 -11.58 -8.15 26.44
C PHE A 206 -11.37 -6.70 26.04
N ARG A 207 -11.05 -6.46 24.76
CA ARG A 207 -11.00 -5.11 24.18
C ARG A 207 -11.45 -5.14 22.73
N VAL A 208 -12.09 -4.06 22.28
CA VAL A 208 -12.58 -3.92 20.92
C VAL A 208 -12.07 -2.63 20.28
N CYS A 209 -11.77 -2.65 18.99
CA CYS A 209 -11.54 -1.45 18.19
C CYS A 209 -12.34 -1.52 16.90
N ALA A 210 -12.39 -0.42 16.16
CA ALA A 210 -13.12 -0.33 14.90
C ALA A 210 -12.25 0.27 13.80
N ARG A 211 -12.56 -0.06 12.55
CA ARG A 211 -11.94 0.53 11.37
C ARG A 211 -12.99 1.33 10.64
N GLY A 212 -12.69 2.59 10.32
CA GLY A 212 -13.62 3.47 9.62
C GLY A 212 -13.70 3.16 8.12
N GLU A 213 -14.79 3.54 7.46
CA GLU A 213 -14.90 3.43 6.01
C GLU A 213 -13.77 4.18 5.28
N GLY A 214 -13.19 3.53 4.28
CA GLY A 214 -12.07 4.08 3.49
C GLY A 214 -10.74 4.19 4.25
N ARG A 215 -10.66 3.68 5.48
CA ARG A 215 -9.42 3.65 6.28
C ARG A 215 -8.85 2.25 6.33
N THR A 216 -7.53 2.14 6.33
CA THR A 216 -6.80 0.88 6.52
C THR A 216 -6.46 0.64 7.98
N GLU A 217 -6.27 1.72 8.75
CA GLU A 217 -5.86 1.67 10.15
C GLU A 217 -7.03 1.42 11.11
N TRP A 218 -6.76 0.66 12.17
CA TRP A 218 -7.69 0.45 13.28
C TRP A 218 -7.68 1.66 14.23
N SER A 219 -8.83 1.93 14.82
CA SER A 219 -8.98 2.93 15.88
C SER A 219 -8.20 2.53 17.14
N PRO A 220 -8.02 3.46 18.10
CA PRO A 220 -7.67 3.09 19.46
C PRO A 220 -8.63 2.02 20.02
N TRP A 221 -8.10 1.17 20.91
CA TRP A 221 -8.86 0.15 21.61
C TRP A 221 -9.78 0.76 22.68
N SER A 222 -10.92 0.12 22.90
CA SER A 222 -11.80 0.35 24.05
C SER A 222 -11.04 0.19 25.36
N ILE A 223 -11.64 0.69 26.45
CA ILE A 223 -11.18 0.33 27.79
C ILE A 223 -11.36 -1.18 27.96
N PRO A 224 -10.32 -1.94 28.36
CA PRO A 224 -10.47 -3.37 28.55
C PRO A 224 -11.48 -3.69 29.66
N GLN A 225 -12.36 -4.65 29.41
CA GLN A 225 -13.34 -5.14 30.39
C GLN A 225 -12.97 -6.56 30.82
N THR A 226 -13.12 -6.86 32.11
CA THR A 226 -12.88 -8.19 32.65
C THR A 226 -14.18 -9.00 32.61
N GLY A 227 -14.12 -10.21 32.06
CA GLY A 227 -15.20 -11.20 32.16
C GLY A 227 -14.67 -12.53 32.69
N TYR A 228 -15.56 -13.31 33.28
CA TYR A 228 -15.25 -14.57 33.93
C TYR A 228 -16.12 -15.71 33.37
N THR A 229 -15.59 -16.93 33.35
CA THR A 229 -16.30 -18.12 32.87
C THR A 229 -16.91 -18.90 34.02
N THR A 230 -18.21 -19.22 33.92
CA THR A 230 -19.00 -19.78 35.03
C THR A 230 -19.33 -21.26 34.82
N LEU A 231 -18.35 -22.19 34.84
CA LEU A 231 -18.68 -23.61 34.66
C LEU A 231 -19.06 -24.27 35.98
N ALA A 232 -20.33 -24.64 36.14
CA ALA A 232 -20.70 -25.52 37.25
C ALA A 232 -20.01 -26.89 37.08
N PRO A 233 -19.41 -27.48 38.14
CA PRO A 233 -18.82 -28.81 38.07
C PRO A 233 -19.84 -29.84 37.56
N HIS A 234 -19.44 -30.65 36.59
CA HIS A 234 -20.28 -31.73 36.09
C HIS A 234 -20.38 -32.86 37.12
N GLU A 235 -21.61 -33.23 37.49
CA GLU A 235 -21.91 -34.29 38.44
C GLU A 235 -22.91 -35.28 37.85
N TRP A 236 -22.77 -36.55 38.23
CA TRP A 236 -23.72 -37.62 37.92
C TRP A 236 -24.94 -37.57 38.85
N CYS A 237 -26.10 -37.98 38.34
CA CYS A 237 -27.34 -38.04 39.13
C CYS A 237 -27.23 -39.09 40.26
N PRO A 238 -27.32 -38.69 41.54
CA PRO A 238 -27.23 -39.60 42.66
C PRO A 238 -28.46 -40.53 42.74
N GLY A 239 -28.28 -41.71 43.35
CA GLY A 239 -29.37 -42.65 43.59
C GLY A 239 -29.80 -43.47 42.37
N THR A 240 -29.09 -43.38 41.25
CA THR A 240 -29.34 -44.22 40.07
C THR A 240 -28.95 -45.67 40.36
N GLU A 241 -29.92 -46.58 40.32
CA GLU A 241 -29.70 -48.01 40.54
C GLU A 241 -28.69 -48.58 39.55
N GLY A 242 -27.78 -49.45 40.03
CA GLY A 242 -26.71 -50.01 39.20
C GLY A 242 -25.40 -49.22 39.21
N TYR A 243 -25.34 -48.07 39.90
CA TYR A 243 -24.17 -47.21 39.95
C TYR A 243 -23.80 -46.77 41.37
N ILE A 244 -22.49 -46.67 41.63
CA ILE A 244 -21.90 -46.11 42.84
C ILE A 244 -21.10 -44.88 42.42
N LEU A 245 -21.33 -43.75 43.08
CA LEU A 245 -20.66 -42.48 42.77
C LEU A 245 -19.52 -42.18 43.75
N SER A 246 -18.49 -41.47 43.28
CA SER A 246 -17.47 -40.89 44.15
C SER A 246 -18.04 -39.81 45.08
N SER A 247 -17.27 -39.40 46.10
CA SER A 247 -17.65 -38.31 47.03
C SER A 247 -17.95 -36.98 46.33
N ARG A 248 -17.24 -36.69 45.23
CA ARG A 248 -17.44 -35.50 44.39
C ARG A 248 -18.48 -35.72 43.27
N ARG A 249 -19.09 -36.91 43.20
CA ARG A 249 -20.10 -37.29 42.19
C ARG A 249 -19.66 -37.13 40.73
N ASN A 250 -18.36 -37.05 40.48
CA ASN A 250 -17.78 -36.88 39.14
C ASN A 250 -17.31 -38.21 38.51
N ILE A 251 -17.27 -39.28 39.28
CA ILE A 251 -16.93 -40.64 38.82
C ILE A 251 -18.10 -41.54 39.17
N ALA A 252 -18.53 -42.35 38.20
CA ALA A 252 -19.54 -43.37 38.38
C ALA A 252 -18.94 -44.74 38.10
N LEU A 253 -19.11 -45.67 39.04
CA LEU A 253 -18.74 -47.06 38.90
C LEU A 253 -20.03 -47.89 38.77
N ARG A 254 -20.13 -48.69 37.72
CA ARG A 254 -21.22 -49.67 37.59
C ARG A 254 -21.02 -50.78 38.61
N ASN A 255 -22.06 -51.11 39.38
CA ASN A 255 -22.03 -52.20 40.34
C ASN A 255 -22.78 -53.43 39.78
N ASP A 256 -22.50 -54.60 40.36
CA ASP A 256 -23.06 -55.87 39.91
C ASP A 256 -24.47 -56.14 40.43
N SER A 257 -25.13 -55.13 41.03
CA SER A 257 -26.42 -55.32 41.70
C SER A 257 -27.61 -55.49 40.73
N SER A 258 -27.41 -55.35 39.42
CA SER A 258 -28.48 -55.49 38.41
C SER A 258 -28.06 -56.36 37.21
N GLN A 259 -28.68 -57.54 37.07
CA GLN A 259 -28.35 -58.52 36.02
C GLN A 259 -29.20 -58.39 34.73
N SER A 260 -30.20 -57.50 34.65
CA SER A 260 -31.18 -57.61 33.53
C SER A 260 -31.60 -56.33 32.82
N ARG A 261 -31.22 -55.12 33.27
CA ARG A 261 -31.27 -53.85 32.51
C ARG A 261 -30.68 -52.74 33.37
N CYS A 262 -29.66 -52.04 32.86
CA CYS A 262 -29.07 -50.91 33.56
C CYS A 262 -29.72 -49.62 33.06
N PRO A 263 -30.32 -48.77 33.93
CA PRO A 263 -30.88 -47.50 33.51
C PRO A 263 -29.77 -46.56 33.02
N VAL A 264 -30.12 -45.62 32.15
CA VAL A 264 -29.16 -44.58 31.72
C VAL A 264 -28.81 -43.70 32.92
N LEU A 265 -27.51 -43.57 33.21
CA LEU A 265 -27.02 -42.61 34.19
C LEU A 265 -26.90 -41.23 33.55
N TYR A 266 -27.78 -40.31 33.92
CA TYR A 266 -27.75 -38.92 33.46
C TYR A 266 -26.89 -38.04 34.38
N SER A 267 -26.56 -36.84 33.90
CA SER A 267 -26.01 -35.79 34.74
C SER A 267 -27.06 -35.30 35.76
N ASN A 268 -26.58 -34.74 36.87
CA ASN A 268 -27.41 -34.23 37.95
C ASN A 268 -28.30 -33.05 37.50
N ALA A 269 -27.80 -32.26 36.54
CA ALA A 269 -28.50 -31.17 35.90
C ALA A 269 -28.03 -31.03 34.44
N PRO A 270 -28.79 -30.32 33.58
CA PRO A 270 -28.30 -29.93 32.27
C PRO A 270 -27.27 -28.80 32.39
N THR A 271 -25.98 -29.14 32.53
CA THR A 271 -24.90 -28.21 32.90
C THR A 271 -24.32 -27.36 31.74
N TYR A 272 -24.94 -27.36 30.55
CA TYR A 272 -24.39 -26.74 29.32
C TYR A 272 -25.33 -25.72 28.64
N PHE A 273 -26.20 -25.05 29.41
CA PHE A 273 -27.05 -23.96 28.89
C PHE A 273 -26.48 -22.58 29.21
#